data_AF-A0A7J5DMQ1-F1
#
_entry.id   AF-A0A7J5DMQ1-F1
#
_cell.length_a   1.000
_cell.length_b   1.000
_cell.length_c   1.000
_cell.angle_alpha   90.00
_cell.angle_beta   90.00
_cell.angle_gamma   90.00
#
_symmetry.space_group_name_H-M   'P 1'
#
loop_
_entity.id
_entity.type
_entity.pdbx_description
1 polymer ?
#
loop_
_entity_poly.entity_id
_entity_poly.type
_entity_poly.pdbx_seq_one_letter_code
_entity_poly.pdbx_strand_id
1 'polypeptide(L)'
;MPATARAGTPAGRAADGADPWPTIDLLRAWLDADRAHDGREGLLLRVLKLSEEVGEVAQAVIGATGQNPRKGVSHTWDDVRSELCDVVITAMVALRTLTPDAREVFTARLAAVADRSLGGTRDGSPSAPPTP
;
A
#
# COMPACT_ATOMS: atom_id res chain seq x y z
N MET A 1 -24.19 -38.40 27.87
CA MET A 1 -23.74 -37.09 27.36
C MET A 1 -22.29 -37.24 26.91
N PRO A 2 -22.00 -37.44 25.61
CA PRO A 2 -20.64 -37.55 25.11
C PRO A 2 -20.04 -36.17 24.83
N ALA A 3 -18.74 -36.05 25.08
CA ALA A 3 -17.93 -34.86 24.89
C ALA A 3 -17.77 -34.52 23.40
N THR A 4 -17.92 -33.23 23.07
CA THR A 4 -17.73 -32.67 21.74
C THR A 4 -16.24 -32.50 21.42
N ALA A 5 -15.81 -33.12 20.32
CA ALA A 5 -14.52 -32.87 19.72
C ALA A 5 -14.46 -31.43 19.17
N ARG A 6 -13.43 -30.65 19.51
CA ARG A 6 -13.11 -29.41 18.79
C ARG A 6 -12.32 -29.79 17.54
N ALA A 7 -13.02 -29.75 16.40
CA ALA A 7 -12.42 -29.72 15.09
C ALA A 7 -11.48 -28.51 14.97
N GLY A 8 -10.27 -28.73 14.46
CA GLY A 8 -9.32 -27.68 14.15
C GLY A 8 -9.91 -26.74 13.09
N THR A 9 -9.77 -25.43 13.30
CA THR A 9 -10.12 -24.44 12.30
C THR A 9 -9.04 -24.46 11.21
N PRO A 10 -9.41 -24.65 9.93
CA PRO A 10 -8.44 -24.64 8.84
C PRO A 10 -7.94 -23.21 8.61
N ALA A 11 -6.66 -23.10 8.27
CA ALA A 11 -6.13 -21.94 7.57
C ALA A 11 -6.97 -21.74 6.30
N GLY A 12 -7.76 -20.67 6.25
CA GLY A 12 -8.83 -20.56 5.28
C GLY A 12 -9.26 -19.13 5.02
N ARG A 13 -8.90 -18.68 3.81
CA ARG A 13 -9.47 -17.59 3.03
C ARG A 13 -9.03 -16.19 3.45
N ALA A 14 -8.02 -15.67 2.74
CA ALA A 14 -7.88 -14.24 2.54
C ALA A 14 -9.28 -13.68 2.26
N ALA A 15 -9.73 -12.75 3.09
CA ALA A 15 -11.03 -12.12 2.93
C ALA A 15 -11.18 -11.65 1.47
N ASP A 16 -12.27 -12.02 0.82
CA ASP A 16 -12.65 -11.55 -0.51
C ASP A 16 -12.86 -10.02 -0.44
N GLY A 17 -11.75 -9.28 -0.45
CA GLY A 17 -11.70 -7.83 -0.60
C GLY A 17 -11.87 -7.52 -2.08
N ALA A 18 -12.89 -6.72 -2.42
CA ALA A 18 -13.17 -6.37 -3.80
C ALA A 18 -11.90 -5.91 -4.52
N ASP A 19 -11.68 -6.49 -5.70
CA ASP A 19 -10.62 -6.09 -6.61
C ASP A 19 -10.66 -4.56 -6.83
N PRO A 20 -9.59 -3.81 -6.48
CA PRO A 20 -9.61 -2.34 -6.52
C PRO A 20 -9.51 -1.78 -7.94
N TRP A 21 -9.03 -2.58 -8.91
CA TRP A 21 -8.68 -2.09 -10.24
C TRP A 21 -9.85 -1.50 -11.05
N PRO A 22 -11.08 -2.02 -11.01
CA PRO A 22 -12.23 -1.37 -11.65
C PRO A 22 -12.48 0.04 -11.13
N THR A 23 -12.32 0.28 -9.82
CA THR A 23 -12.46 1.62 -9.24
C THR A 23 -11.30 2.52 -9.66
N ILE A 24 -10.07 2.00 -9.68
CA ILE A 24 -8.90 2.74 -10.19
C ILE A 24 -9.08 3.13 -11.66
N ASP A 25 -9.69 2.27 -12.48
CA ASP A 25 -10.03 2.58 -13.88
C ASP A 25 -11.00 3.75 -13.98
N LEU A 26 -12.06 3.75 -13.15
CA LEU A 26 -13.02 4.85 -13.09
C LEU A 26 -12.37 6.16 -12.64
N LEU A 27 -11.53 6.13 -11.60
CA LEU A 27 -10.82 7.30 -11.11
C LEU A 27 -9.86 7.85 -12.15
N ARG A 28 -9.10 6.98 -12.83
CA ARG A 28 -8.19 7.37 -13.91
C ARG A 28 -8.96 7.97 -15.09
N ALA A 29 -10.10 7.40 -15.47
CA ALA A 29 -10.96 7.93 -16.53
C ALA A 29 -11.57 9.29 -16.16
N TRP A 30 -12.03 9.47 -14.91
CA TRP A 30 -12.52 10.74 -14.41
C TRP A 30 -11.43 11.83 -14.43
N LEU A 31 -10.23 11.53 -13.92
CA LEU A 31 -9.09 12.45 -14.00
C LEU A 31 -8.67 12.76 -15.44
N ASP A 32 -8.81 11.80 -16.35
CA ASP A 32 -8.54 12.01 -17.76
C ASP A 32 -9.59 12.93 -18.42
N ALA A 33 -10.84 12.93 -17.98
CA ALA A 33 -11.89 13.79 -18.53
C ALA A 33 -11.68 15.28 -18.21
N ASP A 34 -11.13 15.58 -17.03
CA ASP A 34 -10.95 16.96 -16.53
C ASP A 34 -9.53 17.51 -16.75
N ARG A 35 -8.68 16.83 -17.56
CA ARG A 35 -7.27 17.17 -17.70
C ARG A 35 -7.01 18.37 -18.62
N ALA A 36 -6.17 19.29 -18.16
CA ALA A 36 -5.62 20.37 -19.00
C ALA A 36 -4.43 19.91 -19.87
N HIS A 37 -3.73 18.86 -19.46
CA HIS A 37 -2.52 18.34 -20.11
C HIS A 37 -2.68 16.85 -20.44
N ASP A 38 -2.22 16.42 -21.61
CA ASP A 38 -2.30 15.04 -22.08
C ASP A 38 -0.93 14.38 -22.27
N GLY A 39 -0.94 13.13 -22.77
CA GLY A 39 0.27 12.39 -23.11
C GLY A 39 1.30 12.31 -21.99
N ARG A 40 2.56 12.62 -22.31
CA ARG A 40 3.69 12.52 -21.39
C ARG A 40 3.60 13.52 -20.24
N GLU A 41 3.09 14.72 -20.48
CA GLU A 41 2.98 15.74 -19.44
C GLU A 41 1.97 15.32 -18.37
N GLY A 42 0.79 14.87 -18.77
CA GLY A 42 -0.22 14.34 -17.84
C GLY A 42 0.28 13.16 -17.01
N LEU A 43 1.09 12.27 -17.61
CA LEU A 43 1.76 11.20 -16.87
C LEU A 43 2.75 11.75 -15.83
N LEU A 44 3.62 12.69 -16.21
CA LEU A 44 4.60 13.27 -15.30
C LEU A 44 3.92 13.98 -14.12
N LEU A 45 2.83 14.72 -14.37
CA LEU A 45 2.05 15.37 -13.32
C LEU A 45 1.45 14.36 -12.34
N ARG A 46 0.94 13.22 -12.82
CA ARG A 46 0.45 12.13 -11.94
C ARG A 46 1.56 11.51 -11.10
N VAL A 47 2.76 11.36 -11.65
CA VAL A 47 3.91 10.90 -10.88
C VAL A 47 4.32 11.95 -9.84
N LEU A 48 4.28 13.24 -10.18
CA LEU A 48 4.61 14.31 -9.24
C LEU A 48 3.61 14.41 -8.08
N LYS A 49 2.33 14.11 -8.31
CA LYS A 49 1.29 14.06 -7.26
C LYS A 49 1.69 13.15 -6.10
N LEU A 50 2.44 12.07 -6.34
CA LEU A 50 2.97 11.20 -5.27
C LEU A 50 3.79 11.97 -4.21
N SER A 51 4.55 12.98 -4.63
CA SER A 51 5.35 13.78 -3.69
C SER A 51 4.48 14.63 -2.79
N GLU A 52 3.33 15.08 -3.29
CA GLU A 52 2.33 15.83 -2.53
C GLU A 52 1.70 14.92 -1.46
N GLU A 53 1.18 13.75 -1.85
CA GLU A 53 0.56 12.78 -0.94
C GLU A 53 1.54 12.31 0.16
N VAL A 54 2.81 12.07 -0.20
CA VAL A 54 3.84 11.72 0.79
C VAL A 54 4.12 12.88 1.76
N GLY A 55 4.02 14.13 1.28
CA GLY A 55 4.10 15.32 2.12
C GLY A 55 2.93 15.41 3.11
N GLU A 56 1.73 15.04 2.68
CA GLU A 56 0.52 15.00 3.52
C GLU A 56 0.62 13.91 4.59
N VAL A 57 1.11 12.71 4.25
CA VAL A 57 1.47 11.67 5.24
C VAL A 57 2.44 12.22 6.29
N ALA A 58 3.50 12.91 5.85
CA ALA A 58 4.49 13.48 6.77
C ALA A 58 3.85 14.53 7.69
N GLN A 59 2.98 15.39 7.15
CA GLN A 59 2.23 16.37 7.92
C GLN A 59 1.32 15.71 8.95
N ALA A 60 0.57 14.67 8.57
CA ALA A 60 -0.32 13.92 9.45
C ALA A 60 0.48 13.25 10.58
N VAL A 61 1.64 12.64 10.29
CA VAL A 61 2.51 12.04 11.31
C VAL A 61 3.01 13.08 12.31
N ILE A 62 3.52 14.23 11.83
CA ILE A 62 3.97 15.33 12.68
C ILE A 62 2.81 15.83 13.58
N GLY A 63 1.62 15.93 12.99
CA GLY A 63 0.40 16.31 13.69
C GLY A 63 -0.05 15.31 14.75
N ALA A 64 0.00 14.00 14.44
CA ALA A 64 -0.42 12.93 15.35
C ALA A 64 0.57 12.69 16.50
N THR A 65 1.86 12.92 16.25
CA THR A 65 2.92 12.78 17.25
C THR A 65 3.15 14.04 18.09
N GLY A 66 2.48 15.16 17.76
CA GLY A 66 2.62 16.43 18.46
C GLY A 66 4.01 17.05 18.36
N GLN A 67 4.80 16.68 17.34
CA GLN A 67 6.20 17.10 17.20
C GLN A 67 6.35 18.59 16.86
N ASN A 68 5.27 19.30 16.55
CA ASN A 68 5.26 20.74 16.37
C ASN A 68 4.97 21.45 17.71
N PRO A 69 5.97 22.05 18.38
CA PRO A 69 5.79 22.64 19.72
C PRO A 69 4.82 23.82 19.73
N ARG A 70 4.54 24.44 18.57
CA ARG A 70 3.62 25.57 18.44
C ARG A 70 2.16 25.15 18.26
N LYS A 71 1.90 23.89 17.87
CA LYS A 71 0.54 23.42 17.53
C LYS A 71 0.06 22.23 18.37
N GLY A 72 0.95 21.54 19.09
CA GLY A 72 0.58 20.33 19.82
C GLY A 72 0.08 19.23 18.89
N VAL A 73 -0.75 18.31 19.40
CA VAL A 73 -1.38 17.27 18.59
C VAL A 73 -2.50 17.89 17.75
N SER A 74 -2.39 17.79 16.43
CA SER A 74 -3.34 18.37 15.48
C SER A 74 -4.02 17.36 14.56
N HIS A 75 -3.49 16.13 14.49
CA HIS A 75 -4.02 15.03 13.70
C HIS A 75 -4.11 13.79 14.58
N THR A 76 -4.75 12.76 14.06
CA THR A 76 -4.88 11.43 14.64
C THR A 76 -4.10 10.43 13.80
N TRP A 77 -3.90 9.22 14.33
CA TRP A 77 -3.39 8.11 13.53
C TRP A 77 -4.38 7.63 12.45
N ASP A 78 -5.65 8.04 12.52
CA ASP A 78 -6.66 7.77 11.49
C ASP A 78 -6.38 8.64 10.27
N ASP A 79 -6.00 9.91 10.49
CA ASP A 79 -5.57 10.80 9.41
C ASP A 79 -4.33 10.22 8.71
N VAL A 80 -3.32 9.76 9.47
CA VAL A 80 -2.14 9.09 8.88
C VAL A 80 -2.53 7.89 8.01
N ARG A 81 -3.53 7.10 8.44
CA ARG A 81 -4.02 5.96 7.66
C ARG A 81 -4.71 6.42 6.37
N SER A 82 -5.50 7.50 6.43
CA SER A 82 -6.12 8.10 5.25
C SER A 82 -5.07 8.54 4.24
N GLU A 83 -4.08 9.33 4.68
CA GLU A 83 -3.03 9.84 3.78
C GLU A 83 -2.21 8.70 3.15
N LEU A 84 -1.95 7.62 3.89
CA LEU A 84 -1.30 6.43 3.33
C LEU A 84 -2.16 5.75 2.25
N CYS A 85 -3.49 5.72 2.43
CA CYS A 85 -4.40 5.25 1.39
C CYS A 85 -4.36 6.15 0.15
N ASP A 86 -4.28 7.47 0.31
CA ASP A 86 -4.20 8.42 -0.79
C ASP A 86 -2.89 8.26 -1.60
N VAL A 87 -1.76 8.00 -0.93
CA VAL A 87 -0.50 7.60 -1.60
C VAL A 87 -0.69 6.32 -2.43
N VAL A 88 -1.33 5.30 -1.86
CA VAL A 88 -1.55 4.01 -2.56
C VAL A 88 -2.46 4.20 -3.78
N ILE A 89 -3.58 4.90 -3.62
CA ILE A 89 -4.52 5.18 -4.71
C ILE A 89 -3.83 5.98 -5.81
N THR A 90 -3.10 7.03 -5.47
CA THR A 90 -2.35 7.86 -6.42
C THR A 90 -1.30 7.04 -7.17
N ALA A 91 -0.58 6.14 -6.50
CA ALA A 91 0.39 5.25 -7.13
C ALA A 91 -0.27 4.26 -8.10
N MET A 92 -1.43 3.71 -7.74
CA MET A 92 -2.18 2.81 -8.61
C MET A 92 -2.72 3.53 -9.85
N VAL A 93 -3.25 4.74 -9.71
CA VAL A 93 -3.69 5.58 -10.83
C VAL A 93 -2.52 5.94 -11.75
N ALA A 94 -1.37 6.33 -11.19
CA ALA A 94 -0.16 6.63 -11.97
C ALA A 94 0.34 5.39 -12.73
N LEU A 95 0.39 4.22 -12.09
CA LEU A 95 0.76 2.96 -12.74
C LEU A 95 -0.22 2.59 -13.86
N ARG A 96 -1.53 2.77 -13.62
CA ARG A 96 -2.57 2.54 -14.63
C ARG A 96 -2.48 3.50 -15.82
N THR A 97 -2.02 4.73 -15.58
CA THR A 97 -1.77 5.69 -16.65
C THR A 97 -0.55 5.29 -17.49
N LEU A 98 0.47 4.69 -16.86
CA LEU A 98 1.68 4.25 -17.53
C LEU A 98 1.46 2.99 -18.38
N THR A 99 0.60 2.07 -17.95
CA THR A 99 0.37 0.81 -18.65
C THR A 99 -1.05 0.24 -18.49
N PRO A 100 -1.66 -0.30 -19.56
CA PRO A 100 -2.92 -1.05 -19.48
C PRO A 100 -2.78 -2.42 -18.79
N ASP A 101 -1.57 -2.87 -18.46
CA ASP A 101 -1.33 -4.14 -17.74
C ASP A 101 -0.96 -3.90 -16.26
N ALA A 102 -1.38 -2.75 -15.71
CA ALA A 102 -1.00 -2.31 -14.36
C ALA A 102 -1.29 -3.33 -13.27
N ARG A 103 -2.41 -4.07 -13.39
CA ARG A 103 -2.80 -5.14 -12.46
C ARG A 103 -1.77 -6.25 -12.43
N GLU A 104 -1.39 -6.73 -13.60
CA GLU A 104 -0.45 -7.83 -13.80
C GLU A 104 0.95 -7.40 -13.34
N VAL A 105 1.37 -6.19 -13.71
CA VAL A 105 2.66 -5.59 -13.31
C VAL A 105 2.76 -5.47 -11.79
N PHE A 106 1.73 -4.91 -11.15
CA PHE A 106 1.69 -4.78 -9.69
C PHE A 106 1.72 -6.14 -9.00
N THR A 107 0.87 -7.07 -9.44
CA THR A 107 0.75 -8.41 -8.84
C THR A 107 2.06 -9.19 -8.95
N ALA A 108 2.68 -9.19 -10.13
CA ALA A 108 3.97 -9.84 -10.36
C ALA A 108 5.08 -9.21 -9.50
N ARG A 109 5.12 -7.87 -9.40
CA ARG A 109 6.10 -7.17 -8.58
C ARG A 109 5.92 -7.48 -7.09
N LEU A 110 4.67 -7.49 -6.61
CA LEU A 110 4.35 -7.80 -5.23
C LEU A 110 4.76 -9.24 -4.87
N ALA A 111 4.43 -10.21 -5.73
CA ALA A 111 4.85 -11.61 -5.56
C ALA A 111 6.38 -11.74 -5.49
N ALA A 112 7.11 -11.11 -6.42
CA ALA A 112 8.58 -11.14 -6.41
C ALA A 112 9.22 -10.47 -5.18
N VAL A 113 8.56 -9.46 -4.60
CA VAL A 113 9.00 -8.85 -3.32
C VAL A 113 8.72 -9.81 -2.17
N ALA A 114 7.53 -10.42 -2.12
CA ALA A 114 7.14 -11.37 -1.09
C ALA A 114 8.06 -12.59 -1.07
N ASP A 115 8.35 -13.19 -2.23
CA ASP A 115 9.25 -14.35 -2.33
C ASP A 115 10.65 -14.03 -1.79
N ARG A 116 11.19 -12.86 -2.16
CA ARG A 116 12.51 -12.41 -1.69
C ARG A 116 12.54 -12.12 -0.19
N SER A 117 11.51 -11.48 0.34
CA SER A 117 11.49 -11.00 1.74
C SER A 117 11.05 -12.08 2.73
N LEU A 118 10.17 -12.99 2.33
CA LEU A 118 9.58 -14.01 3.20
C LEU A 118 10.19 -15.41 2.99
N GLY A 119 10.78 -15.67 1.82
CA GLY A 119 11.36 -16.97 1.45
C GLY A 119 12.70 -17.33 2.11
N GLY A 120 13.37 -16.36 2.76
CA GLY A 120 14.70 -16.56 3.38
C GLY A 120 14.73 -17.10 4.81
N THR A 121 13.58 -17.44 5.41
CA THR A 121 13.50 -17.84 6.84
C THR A 121 13.56 -19.36 7.10
N ARG A 122 13.83 -20.18 6.08
CA ARG A 122 13.85 -21.66 6.23
C ARG A 122 15.23 -22.32 6.33
N ASP A 123 16.33 -21.59 6.19
CA ASP A 123 17.69 -22.13 6.37
C ASP A 123 18.37 -21.58 7.63
N GLY A 124 17.76 -21.85 8.79
CA GLY A 124 18.38 -21.64 10.09
C GLY A 124 18.92 -22.95 10.65
N SER A 125 20.06 -23.44 10.16
CA SER A 125 20.83 -24.42 10.94
C SER A 125 21.43 -23.73 12.18
N PRO A 126 21.39 -24.35 13.36
CA PRO A 126 21.90 -23.73 14.58
C PRO A 126 23.42 -23.60 14.50
N SER A 127 23.91 -22.36 14.43
CA SER A 127 25.33 -22.05 14.64
C SER A 127 25.71 -22.46 16.05
N ALA A 128 26.69 -23.36 16.18
CA ALA A 128 27.28 -23.74 17.46
C ALA A 128 27.85 -22.53 18.20
N PRO A 129 27.81 -22.51 19.54
CA PRO A 129 28.32 -21.39 20.32
C PRO A 129 29.86 -21.34 20.27
N PRO A 130 30.49 -20.14 20.28
CA PRO A 130 31.93 -20.04 20.36
C PRO A 130 32.43 -20.46 21.75
N THR A 131 33.44 -21.32 21.75
CA THR A 131 34.22 -21.75 22.93
C THR A 131 35.14 -20.61 23.42
N PRO A 132 35.54 -20.63 24.72
CA PRO A 132 35.93 -19.45 25.50
C PRO A 132 37.26 -18.80 25.11
#